data_AF-A0A952NV92-F1
#
_entry.id   AF-A0A952NV92-F1
#
_cell.length_a   1.000
_cell.length_b   1.000
_cell.length_c   1.000
_cell.angle_alpha   90.00
_cell.angle_beta   90.00
_cell.angle_gamma   90.00
#
_symmetry.space_group_name_H-M   'P 1'
#
loop_
_entity.id
_entity.type
_entity.pdbx_description
1 polymer ?
#
loop_
_entity_poly.entity_id
_entity_poly.type
_entity_poly.pdbx_seq_one_letter_code
_entity_poly.pdbx_strand_id
1 'polypeptide(L)'
;MFKHLRLAALTLLITLMIFNLAEAHEGHSDMEHAALEWGSILSPGHADPWAESFIEDDFELTARGAFARPMACRAASSSQKAQVNLGNTKKDRFLQNCATTTNSSPWCAQLVRPNPDSRSTFSCTYGSSQVHQLIHPDENTWSYAYRAVRLIEDLEGQGVRVCRIYNWWRPEPYNANVGGAAGRHPFGTSVDVQFCTKTDQEKAFRLLCQYRRQGKLRAIGYYSSTSLHFGVGDSSANTWGKSCPSS
;
A
#
# COMPACT_ATOMS: atom_id res chain seq x y z
N MET A 1 41.71 -44.19 10.66
CA MET A 1 41.22 -44.26 9.27
C MET A 1 40.00 -43.38 8.94
N PHE A 2 39.32 -42.71 9.90
CA PHE A 2 38.10 -41.93 9.61
C PHE A 2 38.27 -40.39 9.48
N LYS A 3 39.49 -39.85 9.64
CA LYS A 3 39.73 -38.39 9.52
C LYS A 3 39.96 -37.93 8.07
N HIS A 4 40.46 -38.79 7.19
CA HIS A 4 40.74 -38.41 5.79
C HIS A 4 39.50 -38.44 4.87
N LEU A 5 38.46 -39.22 5.21
CA LEU A 5 37.22 -39.23 4.43
C LEU A 5 36.38 -37.94 4.58
N ARG A 6 36.46 -37.27 5.74
CA ARG A 6 35.68 -36.05 5.99
C ARG A 6 36.24 -34.82 5.28
N LEU A 7 37.55 -34.79 5.00
CA LEU A 7 38.19 -33.69 4.29
C LEU A 7 37.87 -33.74 2.79
N ALA A 8 37.90 -34.94 2.18
CA ALA A 8 37.59 -35.11 0.77
C ALA A 8 36.13 -34.75 0.41
N ALA A 9 35.18 -35.08 1.29
CA ALA A 9 33.77 -34.73 1.08
C ALA A 9 33.51 -33.21 1.17
N LEU A 10 34.26 -32.48 2.00
CA LEU A 10 34.13 -31.03 2.13
C LEU A 10 34.72 -30.29 0.93
N THR A 11 35.83 -30.79 0.36
CA THR A 11 36.44 -30.21 -0.84
C THR A 11 35.52 -30.35 -2.05
N LEU A 12 34.85 -31.49 -2.23
CA LEU A 12 33.93 -31.73 -3.35
C LEU A 12 32.69 -30.83 -3.32
N LEU A 13 32.16 -30.55 -2.12
CA LEU A 13 31.01 -29.66 -1.93
C LEU A 13 31.32 -28.19 -2.25
N ILE A 14 32.54 -27.74 -1.95
CA ILE A 14 32.98 -26.36 -2.26
C ILE A 14 33.19 -26.20 -3.77
N THR A 15 33.73 -27.20 -4.47
CA THR A 15 33.91 -27.13 -5.93
C THR A 15 32.57 -27.09 -6.67
N LEU A 16 31.55 -27.83 -6.22
CA LEU A 16 30.21 -27.84 -6.81
C LEU A 16 29.44 -26.53 -6.62
N MET A 17 29.68 -25.77 -5.55
CA MET A 17 29.07 -24.45 -5.36
C MET A 17 29.70 -23.37 -6.24
N ILE A 18 31.01 -23.47 -6.54
CA ILE A 18 31.71 -22.51 -7.40
C ILE A 18 31.28 -22.67 -8.86
N PHE A 19 31.06 -23.89 -9.35
CA PHE A 19 30.57 -24.11 -10.72
C PHE A 19 29.14 -23.61 -10.96
N ASN A 20 28.24 -23.71 -9.97
CA ASN A 20 26.87 -23.20 -10.09
C ASN A 20 26.76 -21.66 -10.08
N LEU A 21 27.77 -20.94 -9.58
CA LEU A 21 27.78 -19.47 -9.63
C LEU A 21 28.31 -18.91 -10.97
N ALA A 22 29.01 -19.72 -11.77
CA ALA A 22 29.58 -19.29 -13.04
C ALA A 22 28.58 -19.37 -14.22
N GLU A 23 27.55 -20.21 -14.14
CA GLU A 23 26.55 -20.40 -15.22
C GLU A 23 25.37 -19.42 -15.18
N ALA A 24 25.27 -18.55 -14.16
CA ALA A 24 24.16 -17.60 -14.03
C ALA A 24 24.47 -16.19 -14.58
N HIS A 25 25.66 -15.98 -15.16
CA HIS A 25 26.15 -14.64 -15.53
C HIS A 25 26.40 -14.42 -17.04
N GLU A 26 25.84 -15.27 -17.91
CA GLU A 26 25.81 -15.07 -19.35
C GLU A 26 24.38 -15.22 -19.87
N GLY A 27 23.69 -14.09 -20.06
CA GLY A 27 22.32 -14.09 -20.55
C GLY A 27 21.79 -12.69 -20.87
N HIS A 28 22.07 -12.26 -22.09
CA HIS A 28 21.31 -11.27 -22.89
C HIS A 28 21.53 -9.77 -22.58
N SER A 29 22.61 -9.24 -23.15
CA SER A 29 22.55 -7.97 -23.88
C SER A 29 21.92 -8.20 -25.27
N ASP A 30 21.37 -7.14 -25.84
CA ASP A 30 20.92 -6.95 -27.23
C ASP A 30 19.45 -7.26 -27.53
N MET A 31 18.66 -6.18 -27.65
CA MET A 31 17.76 -5.96 -28.79
C MET A 31 17.31 -4.49 -28.82
N GLU A 32 18.02 -3.70 -29.63
CA GLU A 32 17.54 -2.47 -30.23
C GLU A 32 16.50 -2.76 -31.34
N HIS A 33 15.58 -1.81 -31.50
CA HIS A 33 14.83 -1.47 -32.72
C HIS A 33 14.00 -2.53 -33.48
N ALA A 34 12.67 -2.39 -33.39
CA ALA A 34 11.77 -2.56 -34.54
C ALA A 34 10.42 -1.82 -34.39
N ALA A 35 10.14 -0.94 -35.36
CA ALA A 35 8.86 -0.53 -36.00
C ALA A 35 7.59 -0.29 -35.15
N LEU A 36 6.97 0.91 -35.14
CA LEU A 36 6.25 1.64 -36.20
C LEU A 36 5.02 0.92 -36.80
N GLU A 37 3.90 1.66 -36.73
CA GLU A 37 2.68 1.65 -37.57
C GLU A 37 1.70 0.48 -37.51
N TRP A 38 0.59 0.67 -36.77
CA TRP A 38 -0.81 0.42 -37.18
C TRP A 38 -1.65 1.47 -36.41
N GLY A 39 -2.46 2.35 -36.97
CA GLY A 39 -3.39 2.18 -38.09
C GLY A 39 -4.74 2.69 -37.59
N SER A 40 -5.02 3.97 -37.84
CA SER A 40 -6.24 4.69 -37.51
C SER A 40 -7.45 4.08 -38.20
N ILE A 41 -8.50 3.73 -37.45
CA ILE A 41 -9.86 3.59 -37.99
C ILE A 41 -10.84 4.25 -37.02
N LEU A 42 -11.29 5.45 -37.40
CA LEU A 42 -12.47 6.14 -36.87
C LEU A 42 -13.63 5.90 -37.84
N SER A 43 -14.73 5.34 -37.35
CA SER A 43 -16.10 5.65 -37.82
C SER A 43 -17.18 4.89 -37.03
N PRO A 44 -18.45 5.34 -37.05
CA PRO A 44 -19.13 5.74 -35.82
C PRO A 44 -20.37 4.91 -35.48
N GLY A 45 -20.85 5.12 -34.26
CA GLY A 45 -22.25 4.95 -33.87
C GLY A 45 -22.63 3.55 -33.44
N HIS A 46 -22.85 3.38 -32.14
CA HIS A 46 -23.99 2.64 -31.58
C HIS A 46 -24.26 3.25 -30.20
N ALA A 47 -25.44 3.85 -30.04
CA ALA A 47 -25.95 4.36 -28.78
C ALA A 47 -26.38 3.16 -27.92
N ASP A 48 -25.88 3.10 -26.68
CA ASP A 48 -26.30 2.08 -25.71
C ASP A 48 -27.35 2.71 -24.76
N PRO A 49 -28.59 2.18 -24.68
CA PRO A 49 -29.73 2.82 -24.04
C PRO A 49 -29.92 2.40 -22.57
N TRP A 50 -28.89 2.58 -21.74
CA TRP A 50 -28.98 2.37 -20.29
C TRP A 50 -28.41 3.54 -19.49
N ALA A 51 -28.70 4.75 -19.96
CA ALA A 51 -28.59 5.95 -19.16
C ALA A 51 -29.83 6.07 -18.26
N GLU A 52 -29.66 5.75 -16.96
CA GLU A 52 -30.46 6.17 -15.79
C GLU A 52 -29.92 5.33 -14.60
N SER A 53 -29.53 5.83 -13.43
CA SER A 53 -29.82 7.07 -12.72
C SER A 53 -28.64 7.34 -11.77
N PHE A 54 -28.07 8.55 -11.83
CA PHE A 54 -27.17 9.03 -10.79
C PHE A 54 -28.05 9.48 -9.62
N ILE A 55 -28.11 8.66 -8.56
CA ILE A 55 -28.58 9.14 -7.26
C ILE A 55 -27.39 9.87 -6.63
N GLU A 56 -27.41 11.19 -6.79
CA GLU A 56 -26.73 12.15 -5.92
C GLU A 56 -27.43 12.13 -4.54
N ASP A 57 -26.64 12.07 -3.46
CA ASP A 57 -26.92 12.48 -2.05
C ASP A 57 -25.93 11.68 -1.16
N ASP A 58 -25.09 12.22 -0.27
CA ASP A 58 -24.93 13.54 0.33
C ASP A 58 -23.43 13.87 0.38
N PHE A 59 -22.96 14.83 -0.42
CA PHE A 59 -21.72 15.54 -0.13
C PHE A 59 -22.12 16.86 0.50
N GLU A 60 -21.84 17.00 1.79
CA GLU A 60 -22.03 18.23 2.55
C GLU A 60 -21.10 19.32 1.97
N LEU A 61 -21.60 19.97 0.91
CA LEU A 61 -20.93 20.97 0.10
C LEU A 61 -21.26 22.35 0.69
N THR A 62 -20.59 22.72 1.77
CA THR A 62 -20.48 24.14 2.18
C THR A 62 -19.03 24.61 2.12
N ALA A 63 -18.49 24.64 0.91
CA ALA A 63 -17.45 25.60 0.53
C ALA A 63 -17.57 25.92 -0.97
N ARG A 64 -18.48 26.87 -1.23
CA ARG A 64 -18.66 27.71 -2.43
C ARG A 64 -17.73 27.44 -3.62
N GLY A 65 -18.36 27.11 -4.75
CA GLY A 65 -17.75 26.96 -6.06
C GLY A 65 -16.93 28.17 -6.52
N ALA A 66 -15.77 27.84 -7.05
CA ALA A 66 -15.08 28.50 -8.15
C ALA A 66 -14.16 27.42 -8.72
N PHE A 67 -14.14 27.24 -10.04
CA PHE A 67 -13.17 26.44 -10.81
C PHE A 67 -11.96 26.03 -9.96
N ALA A 68 -11.96 24.80 -9.43
CA ALA A 68 -10.84 24.29 -8.66
C ALA A 68 -9.69 24.11 -9.64
N ARG A 69 -8.90 25.17 -9.83
CA ARG A 69 -7.55 25.08 -10.38
C ARG A 69 -6.89 23.87 -9.72
N PRO A 70 -6.20 23.00 -10.48
CA PRO A 70 -5.45 21.91 -9.85
C PRO A 70 -4.63 22.56 -8.74
N MET A 71 -4.86 22.16 -7.48
CA MET A 71 -4.12 22.73 -6.36
C MET A 71 -2.65 22.60 -6.74
N ALA A 72 -2.01 23.74 -7.02
CA ALA A 72 -0.59 23.78 -7.31
C ALA A 72 0.07 23.03 -6.16
N CYS A 73 0.75 21.92 -6.47
CA CYS A 73 1.05 20.98 -5.41
C CYS A 73 1.92 21.68 -4.36
N ARG A 74 1.51 21.56 -3.10
CA ARG A 74 2.15 22.28 -2.00
C ARG A 74 3.50 21.63 -1.74
N ALA A 75 4.57 22.41 -1.86
CA ALA A 75 5.90 21.94 -1.49
C ALA A 75 6.01 21.72 0.03
N ALA A 76 6.77 20.69 0.42
CA ALA A 76 7.10 20.41 1.81
C ALA A 76 8.12 21.40 2.37
N SER A 77 7.93 21.81 3.62
CA SER A 77 8.92 22.56 4.38
C SER A 77 10.15 21.70 4.69
N SER A 78 11.25 22.35 5.11
CA SER A 78 12.45 21.66 5.57
C SER A 78 12.16 20.72 6.75
N SER A 79 11.27 21.10 7.67
CA SER A 79 10.87 20.25 8.80
C SER A 79 10.09 19.02 8.35
N GLN A 80 9.21 19.14 7.36
CA GLN A 80 8.44 18.02 6.80
C GLN A 80 9.37 17.05 6.04
N LYS A 81 10.34 17.57 5.29
CA LYS A 81 11.40 16.74 4.67
C LYS A 81 12.23 16.01 5.72
N ALA A 82 12.60 16.69 6.81
CA ALA A 82 13.35 16.08 7.91
C ALA A 82 12.58 14.93 8.58
N GLN A 83 11.25 15.03 8.70
CA GLN A 83 10.41 13.94 9.23
C GLN A 83 10.44 12.70 8.33
N VAL A 84 10.31 12.87 7.01
CA VAL A 84 10.42 11.77 6.04
C VAL A 84 11.80 11.12 6.11
N ASN A 85 12.85 11.93 6.17
CA ASN A 85 14.21 11.43 6.29
C ASN A 85 14.44 10.66 7.60
N LEU A 86 13.92 11.16 8.72
CA LEU A 86 13.98 10.46 10.01
C LEU A 86 13.21 9.12 9.98
N GLY A 87 12.07 9.06 9.30
CA GLY A 87 11.37 7.79 9.07
C GLY A 87 12.22 6.81 8.26
N ASN A 88 12.87 7.31 7.21
CA ASN A 88 13.72 6.49 6.33
C ASN A 88 14.94 5.90 7.05
N THR A 89 15.55 6.60 8.01
CA THR A 89 16.66 6.03 8.81
C THR A 89 16.21 4.87 9.71
N LYS A 90 14.90 4.74 9.94
CA LYS A 90 14.31 3.71 10.82
C LYS A 90 13.71 2.52 10.05
N LYS A 91 13.74 2.51 8.72
CA LYS A 91 13.10 1.49 7.87
C LYS A 91 13.44 0.07 8.29
N ASP A 92 14.72 -0.26 8.42
CA ASP A 92 15.13 -1.65 8.64
C ASP A 92 14.67 -2.15 10.01
N ARG A 93 14.73 -1.28 11.03
CA ARG A 93 14.18 -1.56 12.35
C ARG A 93 12.66 -1.76 12.31
N PHE A 94 11.95 -0.89 11.60
CA PHE A 94 10.49 -1.01 11.43
C PHE A 94 10.13 -2.36 10.78
N LEU A 95 10.80 -2.73 9.69
CA LEU A 95 10.55 -3.99 8.98
C LEU A 95 10.92 -5.21 9.84
N GLN A 96 12.04 -5.15 10.57
CA GLN A 96 12.46 -6.22 11.48
C GLN A 96 11.45 -6.43 12.63
N ASN A 97 10.97 -5.33 13.22
CA ASN A 97 9.98 -5.36 14.28
C ASN A 97 8.64 -5.90 13.76
N CYS A 98 8.22 -5.48 12.56
CA CYS A 98 7.06 -6.03 11.89
C CYS A 98 7.19 -7.55 11.70
N ALA A 99 8.30 -8.01 11.12
CA ALA A 99 8.56 -9.43 10.86
C ALA A 99 8.53 -10.23 12.16
N THR A 100 9.20 -9.76 13.22
CA THR A 100 9.18 -10.42 14.54
C THR A 100 7.77 -10.52 15.10
N THR A 101 7.00 -9.44 15.02
CA THR A 101 5.62 -9.38 15.54
C THR A 101 4.64 -10.23 14.74
N THR A 102 4.91 -10.43 13.44
CA THR A 102 3.98 -11.03 12.48
C THR A 102 4.42 -12.41 11.99
N ASN A 103 5.41 -13.04 12.64
CA ASN A 103 5.97 -14.32 12.19
C ASN A 103 6.47 -14.27 10.72
N SER A 104 7.23 -13.21 10.40
CA SER A 104 7.83 -12.95 9.09
C SER A 104 6.81 -12.80 7.95
N SER A 105 5.69 -12.14 8.23
CA SER A 105 4.67 -11.85 7.24
C SER A 105 5.23 -11.16 5.99
N PRO A 106 4.88 -11.60 4.77
CA PRO A 106 5.33 -10.94 3.53
C PRO A 106 4.75 -9.53 3.39
N TRP A 107 3.67 -9.23 4.10
CA TRP A 107 2.98 -7.94 4.09
C TRP A 107 3.78 -6.80 4.72
N CYS A 108 4.73 -7.10 5.62
CA CYS A 108 5.57 -6.09 6.27
C CYS A 108 6.30 -5.21 5.26
N ALA A 109 6.80 -5.79 4.17
CA ALA A 109 7.52 -5.06 3.12
C ALA A 109 6.62 -4.08 2.33
N GLN A 110 5.29 -4.22 2.42
CA GLN A 110 4.34 -3.34 1.75
C GLN A 110 3.90 -2.14 2.61
N LEU A 111 4.09 -2.19 3.93
CA LEU A 111 3.75 -1.07 4.82
C LEU A 111 4.53 0.22 4.50
N VAL A 112 5.72 0.09 3.93
CA VAL A 112 6.57 1.21 3.53
C VAL A 112 6.36 1.65 2.08
N ARG A 113 5.51 0.92 1.33
CA ARG A 113 5.23 1.19 -0.08
C ARG A 113 4.10 2.23 -0.19
N PRO A 114 4.38 3.44 -0.69
CA PRO A 114 3.33 4.39 -1.03
C PRO A 114 2.53 3.88 -2.24
N ASN A 115 1.36 4.49 -2.48
CA ASN A 115 0.61 4.25 -3.72
C ASN A 115 1.50 4.59 -4.95
N PRO A 116 1.73 3.65 -5.90
CA PRO A 116 2.49 3.96 -7.11
C PRO A 116 1.94 5.14 -7.92
N ASP A 117 0.60 5.27 -7.95
CA ASP A 117 -0.10 6.29 -8.74
C ASP A 117 0.13 7.71 -8.21
N SER A 118 0.58 7.86 -6.95
CA SER A 118 0.83 9.15 -6.32
C SER A 118 2.30 9.60 -6.41
N ARG A 119 3.16 8.88 -7.14
CA ARG A 119 4.60 9.19 -7.27
C ARG A 119 4.85 10.60 -7.82
N SER A 120 4.07 11.05 -8.79
CA SER A 120 4.17 12.40 -9.34
C SER A 120 3.85 13.45 -8.27
N THR A 121 2.77 13.25 -7.52
CA THR A 121 2.36 14.11 -6.41
C THR A 121 3.42 14.14 -5.29
N PHE A 122 3.98 12.99 -4.92
CA PHE A 122 5.07 12.92 -3.95
C PHE A 122 6.31 13.68 -4.43
N SER A 123 6.71 13.48 -5.69
CA SER A 123 7.88 14.14 -6.29
C SER A 123 7.67 15.65 -6.38
N CYS A 124 6.47 16.10 -6.70
CA CYS A 124 6.12 17.52 -6.66
C CYS A 124 6.17 18.08 -5.22
N THR A 125 5.76 17.29 -4.22
CA THR A 125 5.71 17.72 -2.82
C THR A 125 7.10 17.82 -2.19
N TYR A 126 7.92 16.77 -2.30
CA TYR A 126 9.20 16.66 -1.59
C TYR A 126 10.42 16.86 -2.49
N GLY A 127 10.23 16.88 -3.82
CA GLY A 127 11.30 16.92 -4.81
C GLY A 127 11.60 15.52 -5.37
N SER A 128 12.09 15.47 -6.61
CA SER A 128 12.41 14.22 -7.33
C SER A 128 13.56 13.43 -6.71
N SER A 129 14.43 14.07 -5.92
CA SER A 129 15.54 13.42 -5.20
C SER A 129 15.11 12.76 -3.89
N GLN A 130 13.90 13.04 -3.40
CA GLN A 130 13.40 12.43 -2.17
C GLN A 130 13.04 10.96 -2.42
N VAL A 131 13.54 10.06 -1.59
CA VAL A 131 13.18 8.63 -1.66
C VAL A 131 11.67 8.47 -1.39
N HIS A 132 10.96 7.86 -2.33
CA HIS A 132 9.53 7.61 -2.23
C HIS A 132 9.24 6.39 -1.34
N GLN A 133 9.40 6.61 -0.04
CA GLN A 133 9.18 5.63 1.02
C GLN A 133 8.57 6.34 2.21
N LEU A 134 7.58 5.71 2.85
CA LEU A 134 6.81 6.33 3.92
C LEU A 134 6.82 5.45 5.17
N ILE A 135 7.56 5.88 6.20
CA ILE A 135 7.57 5.27 7.54
C ILE A 135 7.36 6.37 8.57
N HIS A 136 6.35 6.22 9.44
CA HIS A 136 6.12 7.21 10.50
C HIS A 136 7.33 7.27 11.45
N PRO A 137 7.91 8.44 11.75
CA PRO A 137 9.12 8.53 12.57
C PRO A 137 8.89 8.20 14.05
N ASP A 138 7.66 8.38 14.55
CA ASP A 138 7.24 7.97 15.90
C ASP A 138 6.97 6.47 15.97
N GLU A 139 7.78 5.76 16.76
CA GLU A 139 7.76 4.31 16.92
C GLU A 139 6.52 3.82 17.70
N ASN A 140 5.87 4.69 18.47
CA ASN A 140 4.67 4.34 19.24
C ASN A 140 3.50 3.94 18.33
N THR A 141 3.46 4.49 17.11
CA THR A 141 2.39 4.24 16.13
C THR A 141 2.60 2.94 15.35
N TRP A 142 3.82 2.38 15.36
CA TRP A 142 4.18 1.24 14.52
C TRP A 142 3.36 -0.01 14.83
N SER A 143 2.98 -0.19 16.09
CA SER A 143 2.14 -1.30 16.53
C SER A 143 0.80 -1.36 15.78
N TYR A 144 0.24 -0.23 15.34
CA TYR A 144 -0.99 -0.19 14.54
C TYR A 144 -0.77 -0.78 13.15
N ALA A 145 0.39 -0.53 12.53
CA ALA A 145 0.76 -1.12 11.25
C ALA A 145 0.86 -2.64 11.35
N TYR A 146 1.50 -3.15 12.41
CA TYR A 146 1.69 -4.59 12.60
C TYR A 146 0.37 -5.30 12.92
N ARG A 147 -0.49 -4.64 13.70
CA ARG A 147 -1.86 -5.13 13.94
C ARG A 147 -2.67 -5.18 12.66
N ALA A 148 -2.51 -4.22 11.75
CA ALA A 148 -3.17 -4.27 10.45
C ALA A 148 -2.69 -5.48 9.62
N VAL A 149 -1.39 -5.81 9.65
CA VAL A 149 -0.85 -7.02 9.03
C VAL A 149 -1.50 -8.29 9.61
N ARG A 150 -1.64 -8.38 10.94
CA ARG A 150 -2.36 -9.51 11.56
C ARG A 150 -3.81 -9.62 11.12
N LEU A 151 -4.53 -8.49 10.99
CA LEU A 151 -5.89 -8.50 10.47
C LEU A 151 -5.95 -9.01 9.03
N ILE A 152 -4.94 -8.69 8.21
CA ILE A 152 -4.83 -9.18 6.83
C ILE A 152 -4.59 -10.69 6.82
N GLU A 153 -3.69 -11.20 7.65
CA GLU A 153 -3.46 -12.64 7.79
C GLU A 153 -4.73 -13.39 8.25
N ASP A 154 -5.48 -12.82 9.19
CA ASP A 154 -6.76 -13.39 9.64
C ASP A 154 -7.82 -13.41 8.51
N LEU A 155 -7.81 -12.42 7.62
CA LEU A 155 -8.68 -12.39 6.43
C LEU A 155 -8.25 -13.45 5.41
N GLU A 156 -6.96 -13.57 5.14
CA GLU A 156 -6.40 -14.57 4.24
C GLU A 156 -6.66 -16.00 4.72
N GLY A 157 -6.52 -16.24 6.03
CA GLY A 157 -6.89 -17.51 6.68
C GLY A 157 -8.37 -17.87 6.53
N GLN A 158 -9.23 -16.89 6.24
CA GLN A 158 -10.64 -17.09 5.92
C GLN A 158 -10.93 -17.11 4.41
N GLY A 159 -9.89 -17.22 3.57
CA GLY A 159 -10.00 -17.29 2.12
C GLY A 159 -10.44 -15.97 1.49
N VAL A 160 -9.96 -14.85 2.00
CA VAL A 160 -10.01 -13.54 1.32
C VAL A 160 -8.67 -13.30 0.66
N ARG A 161 -8.65 -12.91 -0.62
CA ARG A 161 -7.38 -12.59 -1.30
C ARG A 161 -7.05 -11.10 -1.24
N VAL A 162 -5.98 -10.76 -0.53
CA VAL A 162 -5.38 -9.42 -0.52
C VAL A 162 -4.35 -9.32 -1.64
N CYS A 163 -4.37 -8.20 -2.37
CA CYS A 163 -3.50 -7.98 -3.51
C CYS A 163 -2.36 -7.03 -3.18
N ARG A 164 -2.66 -5.94 -2.46
CA ARG A 164 -1.64 -4.97 -2.03
C ARG A 164 -2.05 -4.22 -0.78
N ILE A 165 -1.04 -3.80 -0.03
CA ILE A 165 -1.14 -2.83 1.05
C ILE A 165 -0.42 -1.57 0.59
N TYR A 166 -0.99 -0.41 0.89
CA TYR A 166 -0.32 0.85 0.66
C TYR A 166 -0.77 1.92 1.65
N ASN A 167 -0.06 3.04 1.64
CA ASN A 167 -0.42 4.24 2.40
C ASN A 167 -0.66 3.98 3.90
N TRP A 168 0.20 3.27 4.62
CA TRP A 168 0.06 3.25 6.08
C TRP A 168 0.25 4.66 6.65
N TRP A 169 1.44 5.25 6.46
CA TRP A 169 1.70 6.64 6.83
C TRP A 169 1.70 7.56 5.61
N ARG A 170 1.07 8.73 5.74
CA ARG A 170 1.14 9.80 4.73
C ARG A 170 1.53 11.13 5.40
N PRO A 171 2.77 11.61 5.24
CA PRO A 171 3.20 12.87 5.83
C PRO A 171 2.48 14.06 5.17
N GLU A 172 2.31 15.15 5.92
CA GLU A 172 1.92 16.43 5.33
C GLU A 172 3.15 17.12 4.70
N PRO A 173 2.99 17.84 3.57
CA PRO A 173 1.73 18.19 2.90
C PRO A 173 1.28 17.18 1.84
N TYR A 174 1.97 16.04 1.71
CA TYR A 174 1.65 15.04 0.69
C TYR A 174 0.27 14.45 0.87
N ASN A 175 -0.15 14.18 2.12
CA ASN A 175 -1.51 13.72 2.42
C ASN A 175 -2.57 14.69 1.86
N ALA A 176 -2.45 15.99 2.11
CA ALA A 176 -3.35 16.98 1.52
C ALA A 176 -3.28 17.02 -0.02
N ASN A 177 -2.09 16.94 -0.61
CA ASN A 177 -1.91 16.98 -2.06
C ASN A 177 -2.51 15.76 -2.79
N VAL A 178 -2.67 14.62 -2.11
CA VAL A 178 -3.41 13.45 -2.65
C VAL A 178 -4.90 13.46 -2.27
N GLY A 179 -5.42 14.58 -1.76
CA GLY A 179 -6.82 14.72 -1.34
C GLY A 179 -7.17 13.99 -0.05
N GLY A 180 -6.18 13.66 0.77
CA GLY A 180 -6.36 12.96 2.04
C GLY A 180 -6.90 13.85 3.14
N ALA A 181 -7.75 13.30 4.00
CA ALA A 181 -8.16 13.94 5.24
C ALA A 181 -7.01 13.96 6.27
N ALA A 182 -6.99 14.97 7.15
CA ALA A 182 -5.88 15.22 8.08
C ALA A 182 -5.75 14.20 9.23
N GLY A 183 -6.74 13.33 9.47
CA GLY A 183 -6.91 12.70 10.79
C GLY A 183 -6.35 11.30 11.02
N ARG A 184 -6.01 10.52 9.98
CA ARG A 184 -5.71 9.07 10.14
C ARG A 184 -4.32 8.69 9.64
N HIS A 185 -4.14 8.67 8.33
CA HIS A 185 -2.84 8.33 7.73
C HIS A 185 -1.67 9.22 8.20
N PRO A 186 -1.85 10.55 8.42
CA PRO A 186 -0.76 11.38 8.96
C PRO A 186 -0.25 10.94 10.33
N PHE A 187 -1.10 10.26 11.13
CA PHE A 187 -0.78 9.78 12.47
C PHE A 187 -0.39 8.30 12.50
N GLY A 188 -0.28 7.63 11.34
CA GLY A 188 0.11 6.22 11.28
C GLY A 188 -0.90 5.27 11.93
N THR A 189 -2.16 5.67 12.06
CA THR A 189 -3.20 4.89 12.74
C THR A 189 -4.00 3.97 11.81
N SER A 190 -3.75 4.06 10.51
CA SER A 190 -4.58 3.40 9.48
C SER A 190 -3.77 2.92 8.30
N VAL A 191 -4.32 1.98 7.53
CA VAL A 191 -3.72 1.50 6.29
C VAL A 191 -4.79 1.26 5.23
N ASP A 192 -4.44 1.49 3.97
CA ASP A 192 -5.30 1.14 2.85
C ASP A 192 -4.90 -0.23 2.30
N VAL A 193 -5.89 -1.10 2.12
CA VAL A 193 -5.72 -2.47 1.66
C VAL A 193 -6.55 -2.68 0.40
N GLN A 194 -5.91 -3.12 -0.68
CA GLN A 194 -6.61 -3.52 -1.90
C GLN A 194 -6.75 -5.03 -1.98
N PHE A 195 -7.94 -5.46 -2.35
CA PHE A 195 -8.31 -6.84 -2.58
C PHE A 195 -8.25 -7.18 -4.06
N CYS A 196 -8.00 -8.45 -4.36
CA CYS A 196 -7.80 -8.90 -5.73
C CYS A 196 -9.08 -8.86 -6.58
N THR A 197 -10.25 -8.93 -5.95
CA THR A 197 -11.54 -8.82 -6.62
C THR A 197 -12.52 -8.03 -5.77
N LYS A 198 -13.61 -7.57 -6.40
CA LYS A 198 -14.74 -6.99 -5.69
C LYS A 198 -15.36 -7.98 -4.69
N THR A 199 -15.42 -9.25 -5.05
CA THR A 199 -15.92 -10.33 -4.17
C THR A 199 -15.05 -10.48 -2.92
N ASP A 200 -13.72 -10.45 -3.07
CA ASP A 200 -12.77 -10.49 -1.95
C ASP A 200 -12.97 -9.26 -1.04
N GLN A 201 -13.11 -8.06 -1.61
CA GLN A 201 -13.38 -6.84 -0.86
C GLN A 201 -14.69 -6.92 -0.07
N GLU A 202 -15.77 -7.41 -0.69
CA GLU A 202 -17.08 -7.57 -0.03
C GLU A 202 -17.03 -8.57 1.13
N LYS A 203 -16.35 -9.69 0.93
CA LYS A 203 -16.12 -10.68 1.98
C LYS A 203 -15.29 -10.08 3.12
N ALA A 204 -14.21 -9.38 2.79
CA ALA A 204 -13.36 -8.70 3.75
C ALA A 204 -14.15 -7.66 4.56
N PHE A 205 -14.97 -6.84 3.91
CA PHE A 205 -15.79 -5.83 4.57
C PHE A 205 -16.72 -6.43 5.63
N ARG A 206 -17.39 -7.55 5.32
CA ARG A 206 -18.24 -8.27 6.29
C ARG A 206 -17.44 -8.77 7.50
N LEU A 207 -16.28 -9.37 7.28
CA LEU A 207 -15.40 -9.85 8.35
C LEU A 207 -14.86 -8.69 9.20
N LEU A 208 -14.45 -7.59 8.57
CA LEU A 208 -13.97 -6.40 9.27
C LEU A 208 -15.06 -5.76 10.13
N CYS A 209 -16.32 -5.76 9.68
CA CYS A 209 -17.45 -5.34 10.51
C CYS A 209 -17.61 -6.21 11.78
N GLN A 210 -17.32 -7.51 11.70
CA GLN A 210 -17.28 -8.37 12.90
C GLN A 210 -16.07 -8.04 13.78
N TYR A 211 -14.89 -7.84 13.20
CA TYR A 211 -13.68 -7.44 13.92
C TYR A 211 -13.83 -6.10 14.64
N ARG A 212 -14.56 -5.15 14.04
CA ARG A 212 -14.91 -3.88 14.69
C ARG A 212 -15.75 -4.08 15.93
N ARG A 213 -16.79 -4.92 15.84
CA ARG A 213 -17.64 -5.28 16.98
C ARG A 213 -16.87 -5.96 18.10
N GLN A 214 -15.81 -6.70 17.75
CA GLN A 214 -14.89 -7.34 18.71
C GLN A 214 -13.79 -6.39 19.24
N GLY A 215 -13.75 -5.13 18.81
CA GLY A 215 -12.73 -4.17 19.22
C GLY A 215 -11.35 -4.38 18.58
N LYS A 216 -11.21 -5.27 17.59
CA LYS A 216 -9.94 -5.55 16.92
C LYS A 216 -9.50 -4.42 15.98
N LEU A 217 -10.47 -3.72 15.39
CA LEU A 217 -10.27 -2.49 14.61
C LEU A 217 -11.28 -1.41 15.03
N ARG A 218 -10.94 -0.15 14.83
CA ARG A 218 -11.73 1.02 15.25
C ARG A 218 -12.64 1.52 14.12
N ALA A 219 -12.11 1.59 12.91
CA ALA A 219 -12.84 2.17 11.79
C ALA A 219 -12.65 1.43 10.46
N ILE A 220 -13.64 1.54 9.59
CA ILE A 220 -13.63 0.91 8.27
C ILE A 220 -14.11 1.92 7.23
N GLY A 221 -13.29 2.17 6.22
CA GLY A 221 -13.71 2.90 5.03
C GLY A 221 -13.94 1.95 3.88
N TYR A 222 -15.11 2.04 3.24
CA TYR A 222 -15.40 1.33 2.01
C TYR A 222 -15.20 2.27 0.82
N TYR A 223 -14.27 1.93 -0.07
CA TYR A 223 -14.08 2.66 -1.33
C TYR A 223 -14.75 1.92 -2.49
N SER A 224 -15.29 2.67 -3.46
CA SER A 224 -15.97 2.10 -4.64
C SER A 224 -15.02 1.24 -5.50
N SER A 225 -13.71 1.51 -5.44
CA SER A 225 -12.64 0.64 -5.94
C SER A 225 -12.60 -0.72 -5.21
N THR A 226 -11.55 -1.52 -5.41
CA THR A 226 -11.32 -2.77 -4.67
C THR A 226 -10.61 -2.57 -3.34
N SER A 227 -10.61 -1.36 -2.78
CA SER A 227 -9.84 -1.03 -1.57
C SER A 227 -10.72 -0.77 -0.35
N LEU A 228 -10.21 -1.10 0.82
CA LEU A 228 -10.79 -0.74 2.11
C LEU A 228 -9.74 -0.02 2.96
N HIS A 229 -10.21 0.92 3.77
CA HIS A 229 -9.41 1.60 4.78
C HIS A 229 -9.57 0.91 6.13
N PHE A 230 -8.45 0.53 6.75
CA PHE A 230 -8.41 -0.12 8.05
C PHE A 230 -7.95 0.89 9.11
N GLY A 231 -8.88 1.40 9.90
CA GLY A 231 -8.57 2.25 11.05
C GLY A 231 -8.26 1.43 12.28
N VAL A 232 -6.99 1.22 12.59
CA VAL A 232 -6.56 0.34 13.71
C VAL A 232 -6.33 1.15 14.99
N GLY A 233 -5.61 2.26 14.88
CA GLY A 233 -5.29 3.18 15.98
C GLY A 233 -6.20 4.40 16.05
N ASP A 234 -7.26 4.45 15.24
CA ASP A 234 -8.09 5.65 15.12
C ASP A 234 -8.85 5.96 16.41
N SER A 235 -8.83 7.23 16.80
CA SER A 235 -9.51 7.74 17.98
C SER A 235 -11.02 7.52 17.89
N SER A 236 -11.61 7.83 16.74
CA SER A 236 -13.04 7.68 16.47
C SER A 236 -13.37 6.35 15.81
N ALA A 237 -14.31 5.62 16.40
CA ALA A 237 -14.82 4.40 15.82
C ALA A 237 -15.98 4.71 14.86
N ASN A 238 -15.81 4.45 13.57
CA ASN A 238 -16.85 4.72 12.57
C ASN A 238 -16.73 3.81 11.34
N THR A 239 -17.78 3.78 10.51
CA THR A 239 -17.78 3.13 9.20
C THR A 239 -18.30 4.14 8.18
N TRP A 240 -17.71 4.21 6.99
CA TRP A 240 -18.18 5.10 5.91
C TRP A 240 -18.09 4.44 4.53
N GLY A 241 -18.78 5.01 3.55
CA GLY A 241 -18.87 4.51 2.17
C GLY A 241 -19.77 3.28 2.01
N LYS A 242 -19.96 2.49 3.07
CA LYS A 242 -20.94 1.40 3.16
C LYS A 242 -21.25 1.12 4.62
N SER A 243 -22.50 0.79 4.94
CA SER A 243 -22.90 0.42 6.31
C SER A 243 -22.54 -1.03 6.62
N CYS A 244 -22.14 -1.30 7.87
CA CYS A 244 -22.02 -2.67 8.34
C CYS A 244 -23.42 -3.33 8.37
N PRO A 245 -23.55 -4.61 7.95
CA PRO A 245 -24.82 -5.31 8.03
C PRO A 245 -25.34 -5.33 9.47
N SER A 246 -26.62 -5.01 9.62
CA SER A 246 -27.39 -5.33 10.82
C SER A 246 -27.20 -6.82 11.10
N SER A 247 -26.72 -7.13 12.31
CA SER A 247 -26.54 -8.52 12.77
C SER A 247 -27.83 -9.31 12.66
#